data_AF-A0A6N7TTU0-F1
#
_entry.id   AF-A0A6N7TTU0-F1
#
_cell.length_a   1.000
_cell.length_b   1.000
_cell.length_c   1.000
_cell.angle_alpha   90.00
_cell.angle_beta   90.00
_cell.angle_gamma   90.00
#
_symmetry.space_group_name_H-M   'P 1'
#
loop_
_entity.id
_entity.type
_entity.pdbx_description
1 polymer ?
#
loop_
_entity_poly.entity_id
_entity_poly.type
_entity_poly.pdbx_seq_one_letter_code
_entity_poly.pdbx_strand_id
1 'polypeptide(L)'
;MAKENRSDYPAGKDVTSRRTERIILLVAAAINVIMASVTMFIYSPWFKDEGYAILGRAGRLADDMATVNGAATVAQSYGFLLLILGAVSFIVALRAMRPSTIIRGVQYWMIFCMVFSLATADWLSLIAYGLAFVTYVARNKTIRRISSSRR
;
A
#
# COMPACT_ATOMS: atom_id res chain seq x y z
N MET A 1 -44.65 -22.10 -21.26
CA MET A 1 -43.75 -20.94 -21.11
C MET A 1 -43.27 -20.88 -19.66
N ALA A 2 -42.12 -21.46 -19.38
CA ALA A 2 -41.55 -21.52 -18.04
C ALA A 2 -40.95 -20.16 -17.66
N LYS A 3 -41.40 -19.59 -16.52
CA LYS A 3 -40.73 -18.47 -15.85
C LYS A 3 -39.42 -19.01 -15.28
N GLU A 4 -38.34 -18.82 -16.01
CA GLU A 4 -36.98 -19.10 -15.54
C GLU A 4 -36.66 -18.16 -14.37
N ASN A 5 -36.67 -18.73 -13.18
CA ASN A 5 -36.37 -18.07 -11.92
C ASN A 5 -34.85 -17.80 -11.86
N ARG A 6 -34.39 -16.69 -12.47
CA ARG A 6 -32.99 -16.21 -12.44
C ARG A 6 -32.59 -15.63 -11.07
N SER A 7 -33.09 -16.20 -9.98
CA SER A 7 -32.77 -15.78 -8.61
C SER A 7 -31.61 -16.59 -7.99
N ASP A 8 -31.18 -17.69 -8.61
CA ASP A 8 -30.17 -18.60 -8.03
C ASP A 8 -28.83 -18.58 -8.77
N TYR A 9 -28.27 -17.40 -9.00
CA TYR A 9 -26.82 -17.31 -9.17
C TYR A 9 -26.16 -17.15 -7.79
N PRO A 10 -25.36 -18.14 -7.31
CA PRO A 10 -24.58 -18.01 -6.08
C PRO A 10 -23.62 -16.81 -6.09
N ALA A 11 -23.39 -16.21 -7.26
CA ALA A 11 -22.59 -15.00 -7.47
C ALA A 11 -23.10 -13.75 -6.73
N GLY A 12 -24.38 -13.69 -6.31
CA GLY A 12 -24.92 -12.49 -5.65
C GLY A 12 -24.32 -12.19 -4.27
N LYS A 13 -23.90 -13.22 -3.54
CA LYS A 13 -23.40 -13.11 -2.16
C LYS A 13 -21.92 -12.73 -2.11
N ASP A 14 -21.15 -13.22 -3.08
CA ASP A 14 -19.70 -13.02 -3.17
C ASP A 14 -19.32 -11.67 -3.78
N VAL A 15 -20.17 -11.13 -4.66
CA VAL A 15 -19.99 -9.81 -5.29
C VAL A 15 -20.23 -8.68 -4.27
N THR A 16 -21.04 -8.90 -3.24
CA THR A 16 -21.24 -7.95 -2.12
C THR A 16 -20.16 -8.03 -1.04
N SER A 17 -19.43 -9.14 -0.95
CA SER A 17 -18.39 -9.35 0.05
C SER A 17 -17.11 -8.61 -0.35
N ARG A 18 -16.82 -7.45 0.26
CA ARG A 18 -15.56 -6.70 0.08
C ARG A 18 -14.36 -7.29 0.83
N ARG A 19 -14.44 -8.57 1.21
CA ARG A 19 -13.41 -9.24 2.01
C ARG A 19 -12.08 -9.32 1.26
N THR A 20 -12.12 -9.60 -0.04
CA THR A 20 -10.92 -9.65 -0.90
C THR A 20 -10.22 -8.30 -0.99
N GLU A 21 -10.96 -7.21 -1.21
CA GLU A 21 -10.41 -5.84 -1.28
C GLU A 21 -9.77 -5.44 0.05
N ARG A 22 -10.41 -5.76 1.19
CA ARG A 22 -9.85 -5.55 2.52
C ARG A 22 -8.55 -6.31 2.72
N ILE A 23 -8.50 -7.58 2.34
CA ILE A 23 -7.31 -8.41 2.48
C ILE A 23 -6.17 -7.84 1.64
N ILE A 24 -6.44 -7.40 0.40
CA ILE A 24 -5.38 -6.83 -0.45
C ILE A 24 -4.84 -5.51 0.13
N LEU A 25 -5.70 -4.61 0.64
CA LEU A 25 -5.21 -3.40 1.31
C LEU A 25 -4.46 -3.70 2.62
N LEU A 26 -4.87 -4.72 3.37
CA LEU A 26 -4.15 -5.17 4.56
C LEU A 26 -2.77 -5.73 4.21
N VAL A 27 -2.66 -6.48 3.12
CA VAL A 27 -1.38 -6.99 2.62
C VAL A 27 -0.48 -5.83 2.18
N ALA A 28 -1.00 -4.85 1.44
CA ALA A 28 -0.24 -3.65 1.06
C ALA A 28 0.20 -2.83 2.29
N ALA A 29 -0.66 -2.67 3.29
CA ALA A 29 -0.32 -2.03 4.56
C ALA A 29 0.78 -2.81 5.31
N ALA A 30 0.70 -4.14 5.35
CA ALA A 30 1.70 -4.99 5.98
C ALA A 30 3.06 -4.86 5.29
N ILE A 31 3.10 -4.83 3.95
CA ILE A 31 4.32 -4.60 3.17
C ILE A 31 4.96 -3.27 3.57
N ASN A 32 4.19 -2.18 3.62
CA ASN A 32 4.69 -0.87 4.02
C ASN A 32 5.26 -0.87 5.45
N VAL A 33 4.59 -1.53 6.40
CA VAL A 33 5.06 -1.62 7.80
C VAL A 33 6.34 -2.45 7.91
N ILE A 34 6.43 -3.56 7.17
CA ILE A 34 7.64 -4.41 7.12
C ILE A 34 8.80 -3.61 6.51
N MET A 35 8.57 -2.95 5.37
CA MET A 35 9.58 -2.13 4.70
C MET A 35 10.05 -0.97 5.58
N ALA A 36 9.13 -0.28 6.26
CA ALA A 36 9.47 0.75 7.24
C ALA A 36 10.37 0.17 8.36
N SER A 37 9.99 -0.98 8.91
CA SER A 37 10.74 -1.63 10.00
C SER A 37 12.15 -2.01 9.55
N VAL A 38 12.29 -2.64 8.39
CA VAL A 38 13.60 -3.00 7.82
C VAL A 38 14.44 -1.74 7.58
N THR A 39 13.85 -0.69 7.02
CA THR A 39 14.56 0.56 6.72
C THR A 39 15.07 1.24 8.00
N MET A 40 14.23 1.29 9.04
CA MET A 40 14.52 2.04 10.27
C MET A 40 15.43 1.30 11.23
N PHE A 41 15.24 -0.01 11.39
CA PHE A 41 15.93 -0.80 12.41
C PHE A 41 17.11 -1.58 11.87
N ILE A 42 17.14 -1.90 10.56
CA ILE A 42 18.20 -2.70 9.96
C ILE A 42 19.08 -1.83 9.07
N TYR A 43 18.48 -1.17 8.07
CA TYR A 43 19.24 -0.46 7.05
C TYR A 43 19.92 0.81 7.59
N SER A 44 19.19 1.67 8.29
CA SER A 44 19.74 2.96 8.78
C SER A 44 20.94 2.78 9.73
N PRO A 45 20.90 1.88 10.74
CA PRO A 45 22.09 1.60 11.56
C PRO A 45 23.25 1.01 10.77
N TRP A 46 22.99 -0.02 9.94
CA TRP A 46 24.01 -0.65 9.11
C TRP A 46 24.70 0.35 8.16
N PHE A 47 23.92 1.24 7.54
CA PHE A 47 24.43 2.26 6.63
C PHE A 47 25.36 3.25 7.35
N LYS A 48 25.03 3.64 8.59
CA LYS A 48 25.92 4.48 9.41
C LYS A 48 27.23 3.78 9.72
N ASP A 49 27.16 2.53 10.18
CA ASP A 49 28.34 1.76 10.57
C ASP A 49 29.29 1.52 9.39
N GLU A 50 28.74 1.13 8.23
CA GLU A 50 29.53 0.93 7.01
C GLU A 50 30.07 2.27 6.47
N GLY A 51 29.26 3.33 6.49
CA GLY A 51 29.67 4.66 6.07
C GLY A 51 30.84 5.19 6.90
N TYR A 52 30.81 5.00 8.21
CA TYR A 52 31.94 5.34 9.09
C TYR A 52 33.15 4.43 8.84
N ALA A 53 32.96 3.12 8.64
CA ALA A 53 34.07 2.22 8.35
C ALA A 53 34.83 2.61 7.06
N ILE A 54 34.11 3.01 6.00
CA ILE A 54 34.70 3.46 4.74
C ILE A 54 35.44 4.80 4.93
N LEU A 55 34.81 5.77 5.59
CA LEU A 55 35.43 7.07 5.88
C LEU A 55 36.68 6.94 6.76
N GLY A 56 36.67 5.97 7.68
CA GLY A 56 37.81 5.66 8.55
C GLY A 56 39.01 5.14 7.80
N ARG A 57 38.79 4.23 6.85
CA ARG A 57 39.86 3.73 5.97
C ARG A 57 40.42 4.84 5.05
N ALA A 58 39.59 5.81 4.69
CA ALA A 58 39.99 6.95 3.86
C ALA A 58 40.63 8.11 4.64
N GLY A 59 40.65 8.06 5.98
CA GLY A 59 41.13 9.16 6.83
C GLY A 59 40.25 10.42 6.82
N ARG A 60 39.01 10.34 6.29
CA ARG A 60 38.09 11.48 6.10
C ARG A 60 36.92 11.51 7.09
N LEU A 61 37.01 10.74 8.19
CA LEU A 61 35.97 10.65 9.22
C LEU A 61 35.54 12.03 9.73
N ALA A 62 36.49 12.88 10.12
CA ALA A 62 36.19 14.17 10.74
C ALA A 62 35.44 15.13 9.79
N ASP A 63 35.72 15.04 8.49
CA ASP A 63 35.18 15.97 7.48
C ASP A 63 33.81 15.53 6.96
N ASP A 64 33.59 14.22 6.79
CA ASP A 64 32.42 13.69 6.07
C ASP A 64 31.41 12.96 6.98
N MET A 65 31.65 12.89 8.30
CA MET A 65 30.72 12.29 9.27
C MET A 65 29.33 12.92 9.24
N ALA A 66 29.25 14.25 9.06
CA ALA A 66 27.99 14.97 8.97
C ALA A 66 27.15 14.52 7.75
N THR A 67 27.81 14.21 6.63
CA THR A 67 27.18 13.73 5.40
C THR A 67 26.57 12.35 5.58
N VAL A 68 27.30 11.42 6.22
CA VAL A 68 26.80 10.07 6.53
C VAL A 68 25.61 10.14 7.49
N ASN A 69 25.70 10.98 8.52
CA ASN A 69 24.60 11.14 9.47
C ASN A 69 23.37 11.80 8.82
N GLY A 70 23.58 12.75 7.89
CA GLY A 70 22.52 13.35 7.10
C GLY A 70 21.81 12.34 6.20
N ALA A 71 22.57 11.53 5.45
CA ALA A 71 22.01 10.49 4.58
C ALA A 71 21.22 9.43 5.37
N ALA A 72 21.73 9.00 6.52
CA ALA A 72 21.02 8.08 7.39
C ALA A 72 19.75 8.70 8.00
N THR A 73 19.76 10.01 8.30
CA THR A 73 18.56 10.72 8.77
C THR A 73 17.48 10.77 7.69
N VAL A 74 17.87 10.95 6.41
CA VAL A 74 16.93 10.86 5.27
C VAL A 74 16.34 9.46 5.17
N ALA A 75 17.16 8.40 5.29
CA ALA A 75 16.68 7.02 5.29
C ALA A 75 15.71 6.74 6.46
N GLN A 76 16.01 7.26 7.66
CA GLN A 76 15.13 7.15 8.82
C GLN A 76 13.79 7.87 8.58
N SER A 77 13.83 9.07 8.00
CA SER A 77 12.66 9.88 7.69
C SER A 77 11.77 9.19 6.65
N TYR A 78 12.37 8.58 5.64
CA TYR A 78 11.67 7.76 4.66
C TYR A 78 10.97 6.55 5.32
N GLY A 79 11.66 5.84 6.22
CA GLY A 79 11.05 4.76 7.00
C GLY A 79 9.82 5.22 7.80
N PHE A 80 9.87 6.42 8.41
CA PHE A 80 8.72 7.00 9.11
C PHE A 80 7.55 7.27 8.17
N LEU A 81 7.80 7.80 6.97
CA LEU A 81 6.76 8.04 5.98
C LEU A 81 6.09 6.72 5.55
N LEU A 82 6.87 5.68 5.28
CA LEU A 82 6.32 4.35 4.96
C LEU A 82 5.46 3.79 6.09
N LEU A 83 5.86 4.00 7.35
CA LEU A 83 5.09 3.58 8.51
C LEU A 83 3.74 4.31 8.59
N ILE A 84 3.74 5.63 8.34
CA ILE A 84 2.50 6.42 8.28
C ILE A 84 1.61 5.92 7.13
N LEU A 85 2.16 5.71 5.94
CA LEU A 85 1.39 5.16 4.81
C LEU A 85 0.77 3.79 5.15
N GLY A 86 1.55 2.90 5.76
CA GLY A 86 1.07 1.59 6.21
C GLY A 86 -0.06 1.72 7.24
N ALA A 87 0.11 2.57 8.24
CA ALA A 87 -0.90 2.82 9.28
C ALA A 87 -2.20 3.42 8.70
N VAL A 88 -2.09 4.42 7.81
CA VAL A 88 -3.28 5.01 7.17
C VAL A 88 -3.98 3.98 6.28
N SER A 89 -3.25 3.20 5.48
CA SER A 89 -3.83 2.12 4.67
C SER A 89 -4.52 1.06 5.54
N PHE A 90 -3.98 0.75 6.71
CA PHE A 90 -4.60 -0.14 7.69
C PHE A 90 -5.92 0.45 8.26
N ILE A 91 -5.92 1.74 8.64
CA ILE A 91 -7.12 2.44 9.12
C ILE A 91 -8.19 2.49 8.02
N VAL A 92 -7.80 2.77 6.78
CA VAL A 92 -8.70 2.79 5.62
C VAL A 92 -9.31 1.40 5.38
N ALA A 93 -8.50 0.33 5.45
CA ALA A 93 -9.00 -1.04 5.33
C ALA A 93 -10.03 -1.39 6.43
N LEU A 94 -9.78 -0.97 7.68
CA LEU A 94 -10.66 -1.24 8.81
C LEU A 94 -11.93 -0.38 8.81
N ARG A 95 -11.81 0.94 8.72
CA ARG A 95 -12.93 1.88 8.87
C ARG A 95 -13.70 2.18 7.59
N ALA A 96 -13.03 2.27 6.44
CA ALA A 96 -13.68 2.76 5.22
C ALA A 96 -14.34 1.64 4.40
N MET A 97 -13.91 0.39 4.50
CA MET A 97 -14.56 -0.71 3.79
C MET A 97 -15.82 -1.24 4.49
N ARG A 98 -16.85 -0.40 4.63
CA ARG A 98 -18.21 -0.89 4.91
C ARG A 98 -18.82 -1.51 3.64
N PRO A 99 -19.59 -2.62 3.77
CA PRO A 99 -20.24 -3.24 2.62
C PRO A 99 -21.19 -2.25 1.93
N SER A 100 -21.21 -2.28 0.60
CA SER A 100 -22.13 -1.57 -0.32
C SER A 100 -21.89 -0.09 -0.68
N THR A 101 -20.93 0.64 -0.10
CA THR A 101 -20.70 2.07 -0.46
C THR A 101 -19.45 2.30 -1.29
N ILE A 102 -19.57 2.81 -2.53
CA ILE A 102 -18.42 3.24 -3.35
C ILE A 102 -17.87 4.54 -2.75
N ILE A 103 -16.77 4.45 -2.00
CA ILE A 103 -16.14 5.63 -1.41
C ILE A 103 -15.02 6.06 -2.35
N ARG A 104 -15.23 7.18 -3.07
CA ARG A 104 -14.23 7.74 -3.99
C ARG A 104 -12.91 8.07 -3.29
N GLY A 105 -12.95 8.40 -1.98
CA GLY A 105 -11.76 8.66 -1.17
C GLY A 105 -10.77 7.49 -1.11
N VAL A 106 -11.23 6.24 -1.06
CA VAL A 106 -10.34 5.07 -1.04
C VAL A 106 -9.64 4.90 -2.39
N GLN A 107 -10.32 5.23 -3.48
CA GLN A 107 -9.75 5.20 -4.83
C GLN A 107 -8.66 6.27 -5.00
N TYR A 108 -8.92 7.51 -4.56
CA TYR A 108 -7.89 8.57 -4.55
C TYR A 108 -6.70 8.21 -3.65
N TRP A 109 -6.95 7.58 -2.49
CA TRP A 109 -5.89 7.10 -1.61
C TRP A 109 -4.99 6.04 -2.26
N MET A 110 -5.59 5.04 -2.94
CA MET A 110 -4.81 4.02 -3.65
C MET A 110 -3.97 4.61 -4.79
N ILE A 111 -4.53 5.57 -5.54
CA ILE A 111 -3.79 6.28 -6.60
C ILE A 111 -2.64 7.09 -6.00
N PHE A 112 -2.88 7.80 -4.89
CA PHE A 112 -1.84 8.53 -4.17
C PHE A 112 -0.70 7.60 -3.72
N CYS A 113 -1.04 6.46 -3.11
CA CYS A 113 -0.04 5.46 -2.71
C CYS A 113 0.75 4.89 -3.90
N MET A 114 0.11 4.67 -5.06
CA MET A 114 0.80 4.23 -6.27
C MET A 114 1.79 5.29 -6.80
N VAL A 115 1.37 6.56 -6.85
CA VAL A 115 2.25 7.66 -7.28
C VAL A 115 3.42 7.84 -6.31
N PHE A 116 3.15 7.76 -5.01
CA PHE A 116 4.19 7.82 -3.98
C PHE A 116 5.19 6.66 -4.12
N SER A 117 4.69 5.42 -4.27
CA SER A 117 5.54 4.24 -4.44
C SER A 117 6.39 4.32 -5.72
N LEU A 118 5.86 4.93 -6.78
CA LEU A 118 6.62 5.16 -8.01
C LEU A 118 7.74 6.20 -7.79
N ALA A 119 7.46 7.28 -7.06
CA ALA A 119 8.46 8.30 -6.73
C ALA A 119 9.60 7.74 -5.86
N THR A 120 9.31 6.75 -5.01
CA THR A 120 10.28 6.13 -4.10
C THR A 120 10.91 4.86 -4.68
N ALA A 121 10.61 4.51 -5.94
CA ALA A 121 11.02 3.28 -6.61
C ALA A 121 10.68 2.01 -5.81
N ASP A 122 9.62 2.04 -5.03
CA ASP A 122 9.15 0.89 -4.23
C ASP A 122 8.22 0.00 -5.08
N TRP A 123 8.84 -0.87 -5.87
CA TRP A 123 8.16 -1.78 -6.80
C TRP A 123 7.21 -2.77 -6.09
N LEU A 124 7.51 -3.18 -4.87
CA LEU A 124 6.70 -4.12 -4.08
C LEU A 124 5.36 -3.47 -3.69
N SER A 125 5.44 -2.26 -3.13
CA SER A 125 4.26 -1.49 -2.77
C SER A 125 3.45 -1.08 -4.01
N LEU A 126 4.13 -0.74 -5.11
CA LEU A 126 3.49 -0.41 -6.39
C LEU A 126 2.62 -1.56 -6.91
N ILE A 127 3.15 -2.80 -6.91
CA ILE A 127 2.41 -3.99 -7.36
C ILE A 127 1.23 -4.26 -6.42
N ALA A 128 1.43 -4.19 -5.10
CA ALA A 128 0.39 -4.44 -4.12
C ALA A 128 -0.78 -3.45 -4.23
N TYR A 129 -0.49 -2.14 -4.30
CA TYR A 129 -1.51 -1.10 -4.49
C TYR A 129 -2.14 -1.16 -5.89
N GLY A 130 -1.39 -1.54 -6.92
CA GLY A 130 -1.90 -1.75 -8.28
C GLY A 130 -2.93 -2.89 -8.34
N LEU A 131 -2.64 -4.03 -7.71
CA LEU A 131 -3.58 -5.15 -7.60
C LEU A 131 -4.84 -4.75 -6.82
N ALA A 132 -4.69 -4.00 -5.73
CA ALA A 132 -5.82 -3.46 -4.97
C ALA A 132 -6.72 -2.57 -5.85
N PHE A 133 -6.10 -1.69 -6.64
CA PHE A 133 -6.81 -0.77 -7.52
C PHE A 133 -7.55 -1.50 -8.65
N VAL A 134 -6.89 -2.42 -9.36
CA VAL A 134 -7.49 -3.16 -10.47
C VAL A 134 -8.68 -4.01 -9.99
N THR A 135 -8.52 -4.72 -8.87
CA THR A 135 -9.59 -5.55 -8.29
C THR A 135 -10.79 -4.70 -7.85
N TYR A 136 -10.53 -3.53 -7.25
CA TYR A 136 -11.58 -2.59 -6.85
C TYR A 136 -12.35 -2.04 -8.07
N VAL A 137 -11.65 -1.60 -9.12
CA VAL A 137 -12.28 -1.06 -10.35
C VAL A 137 -13.06 -2.15 -11.10
N ALA A 138 -12.50 -3.36 -11.22
CA ALA A 138 -13.14 -4.47 -11.90
C ALA A 138 -14.48 -4.85 -11.25
N ARG A 139 -14.51 -4.96 -9.91
CA ARG A 139 -15.75 -5.25 -9.16
C ARG A 139 -16.76 -4.12 -9.24
N ASN A 140 -16.31 -2.87 -9.23
CA ASN A 140 -17.20 -1.72 -9.39
C ASN A 140 -17.91 -1.71 -10.75
N LYS A 141 -17.21 -2.13 -11.82
CA LYS A 141 -17.79 -2.30 -13.16
C LYS A 141 -18.84 -3.42 -13.21
N THR A 142 -18.60 -4.53 -12.50
CA THR A 142 -19.55 -5.65 -12.40
C THR A 142 -20.84 -5.24 -11.68
N ILE A 143 -20.73 -4.54 -10.54
CA ILE A 143 -21.89 -4.04 -9.80
C ILE A 143 -22.73 -3.09 -10.67
N ARG A 144 -22.08 -2.18 -11.41
CA ARG A 144 -22.76 -1.25 -12.32
C ARG A 144 -23.54 -1.99 -13.41
N ARG A 145 -22.97 -3.04 -14.02
CA ARG A 145 -23.62 -3.87 -15.04
C ARG A 145 -24.83 -4.63 -14.50
N ILE A 146 -24.75 -5.15 -13.28
CA ILE A 146 -25.90 -5.83 -12.63
C ILE A 146 -27.02 -4.83 -12.35
N SER A 147 -26.68 -3.61 -11.89
CA SER A 147 -27.68 -2.57 -11.61
C SER A 147 -28.38 -2.04 -12.85
N SER A 148 -27.68 -1.95 -13.99
CA SER A 148 -28.28 -1.51 -15.26
C SER A 148 -29.13 -2.58 -15.93
N SER A 149 -28.88 -3.87 -15.65
CA SER A 149 -29.70 -4.99 -16.15
C SER A 149 -31.02 -5.18 -15.37
N ARG A 150 -31.23 -4.44 -14.26
CA ARG A 150 -32.46 -4.47 -13.47
C ARG A 150 -33.46 -3.35 -13.83
N ARG A 151 -33.09 -2.42 -14.70
CA ARG A 151 -34.01 -1.43 -15.30
C ARG A 151 -34.40 -1.90 -16.69
#